data_AF-M5JSH8-F1
#
_entry.id   AF-M5JSH8-F1
#
_cell.length_a   1.000
_cell.length_b   1.000
_cell.length_c   1.000
_cell.angle_alpha   90.00
_cell.angle_beta   90.00
_cell.angle_gamma   90.00
#
_symmetry.space_group_name_H-M   'P 1'
#
loop_
_entity.id
_entity.type
_entity.pdbx_description
1 polymer ?
#
loop_
_entity_poly.entity_id
_entity_poly.type
_entity_poly.pdbx_seq_one_letter_code
_entity_poly.pdbx_strand_id
1 'polypeptide(L)' 'MNFLSFETVTVRGEFVTLDLIIWQRFQRPMLGLVEAAYELPENQNLAEKGEYIPVGTVVTIPIPREREAQNVEVISLWD' A
#
# COMPACT_ATOMS: atom_id res chain seq x y z
N MET A 1 -0.95 -3.74 11.93
CA MET A 1 -0.10 -4.75 11.24
C MET A 1 1.32 -4.66 11.84
N ASN A 2 2.17 -5.70 11.79
CA ASN A 2 3.55 -5.61 12.31
C ASN A 2 4.54 -5.48 11.15
N PHE A 3 5.47 -4.52 11.22
CA PHE A 3 6.42 -4.21 10.14
C PHE A 3 7.87 -4.56 10.55
N LEU A 4 8.66 -5.02 9.58
CA LEU A 4 10.09 -5.32 9.75
C LEU A 4 10.97 -4.10 9.46
N SER A 5 10.57 -3.31 8.47
CA SER A 5 11.30 -2.14 8.00
C SER A 5 10.37 -1.22 7.21
N PHE A 6 10.91 -0.11 6.72
CA PHE A 6 10.22 0.85 5.85
C PHE A 6 11.10 1.13 4.64
N GLU A 7 10.46 1.33 3.49
CA GLU A 7 11.10 1.68 2.22
C GLU A 7 10.49 2.98 1.71
N THR A 8 11.27 3.81 1.02
CA THR A 8 10.76 5.04 0.40
C THR A 8 10.75 4.93 -1.12
N VAL A 9 9.66 5.37 -1.73
CA VAL A 9 9.46 5.39 -3.18
C VAL A 9 9.15 6.81 -3.61
N THR A 10 9.91 7.33 -4.57
CA THR A 10 9.56 8.60 -5.23
C THR A 10 8.67 8.32 -6.43
N VAL A 11 7.51 8.96 -6.49
CA VAL A 11 6.59 8.86 -7.63
C VAL A 11 7.22 9.55 -8.84
N ARG A 12 7.40 8.80 -9.95
CA ARG A 12 8.03 9.29 -11.18
C ARG A 12 7.08 9.43 -12.37
N GLY A 13 5.86 8.91 -12.26
CA GLY A 13 4.89 8.88 -13.34
C GLY A 13 3.54 9.45 -12.90
N GLU A 14 2.76 9.86 -13.88
CA GLU A 14 1.37 10.31 -13.68
C GLU A 14 0.45 9.12 -13.39
N PHE A 15 -0.73 9.41 -12.82
CA PHE A 15 -1.78 8.44 -12.52
C PHE A 15 -1.35 7.29 -11.60
N VAL A 16 -0.37 7.54 -10.72
CA VAL A 16 0.12 6.56 -9.75
C VAL A 16 -0.72 6.61 -8.49
N THR A 17 -1.31 5.49 -8.10
CA THR A 17 -2.04 5.33 -6.82
C THR A 17 -1.16 4.63 -5.77
N LEU A 18 -1.51 4.75 -4.50
CA LEU A 18 -0.79 4.02 -3.42
C LEU A 18 -0.88 2.51 -3.61
N ASP A 19 -2.04 2.01 -4.02
CA ASP A 19 -2.27 0.59 -4.32
C ASP A 19 -1.40 0.11 -5.48
N LEU A 20 -1.22 0.92 -6.53
CA LEU A 20 -0.33 0.60 -7.64
C LEU A 20 1.14 0.48 -7.19
N ILE A 21 1.61 1.40 -6.33
CA ILE A 21 2.97 1.33 -5.77
C ILE A 21 3.16 0.02 -4.99
N ILE A 22 2.18 -0.33 -4.16
CA ILE A 22 2.19 -1.56 -3.37
C ILE A 22 2.17 -2.80 -4.27
N TRP A 23 1.29 -2.83 -5.28
CA TRP A 23 1.24 -3.92 -6.26
C TRP A 23 2.57 -4.10 -6.99
N GLN A 24 3.15 -3.00 -7.50
CA GLN A 24 4.44 -3.05 -8.19
C GLN A 24 5.56 -3.60 -7.30
N ARG A 25 5.52 -3.28 -6.01
CA ARG A 25 6.54 -3.69 -5.03
C ARG A 25 6.43 -5.15 -4.61
N PHE A 26 5.23 -5.67 -4.44
CA PHE A 26 5.00 -7.01 -3.85
C PHE A 26 4.52 -8.06 -4.86
N GLN A 27 3.96 -7.65 -5.99
CA GLN A 27 3.45 -8.53 -7.06
C GLN A 27 2.42 -9.56 -6.56
N ARG A 28 1.71 -9.24 -5.48
CA ARG A 28 0.63 -10.04 -4.89
C ARG A 28 -0.31 -9.13 -4.08
N PRO A 29 -1.56 -9.54 -3.84
CA PRO A 29 -2.46 -8.80 -2.97
C PRO A 29 -1.89 -8.70 -1.55
N MET A 30 -1.82 -7.48 -1.01
CA MET A 30 -1.34 -7.19 0.35
C MET A 30 -2.48 -6.58 1.17
N LEU A 31 -3.39 -7.42 1.65
CA LEU A 31 -4.58 -7.00 2.40
C LEU A 31 -4.20 -6.16 3.63
N GLY A 32 -4.86 -5.01 3.80
CA GLY A 32 -4.63 -4.10 4.92
C GLY A 32 -3.36 -3.24 4.79
N LEU A 33 -2.55 -3.43 3.74
CA LEU A 33 -1.28 -2.71 3.61
C LEU A 33 -1.47 -1.26 3.11
N VAL A 34 -2.49 -1.02 2.30
CA VAL A 34 -2.83 0.33 1.81
C VAL A 34 -3.26 1.21 2.99
N GLU A 35 -4.16 0.70 3.83
CA GLU A 35 -4.65 1.36 5.04
C GLU A 35 -3.49 1.63 6.00
N ALA A 36 -2.68 0.60 6.25
CA ALA A 36 -1.47 0.73 7.07
C ALA A 36 -0.50 1.80 6.55
N ALA A 37 -0.33 1.92 5.23
CA ALA A 37 0.52 2.94 4.64
C ALA A 37 -0.08 4.34 4.80
N TYR A 38 -1.40 4.52 4.68
CA TYR A 38 -2.06 5.80 4.95
C TYR A 38 -1.97 6.23 6.42
N GLU A 39 -1.92 5.28 7.36
CA GLU A 39 -1.79 5.55 8.80
C GLU A 39 -0.37 5.98 9.23
N LEU A 40 0.64 5.89 8.34
CA LEU A 40 2.02 6.27 8.70
C LEU A 40 2.16 7.79 8.86
N PRO A 41 2.87 8.28 9.91
CA PRO A 41 3.14 9.70 10.09
C PRO A 41 3.79 10.37 8.87
N GLU A 42 4.72 9.68 8.21
CA GLU A 42 5.42 10.17 7.01
C GLU A 42 4.49 10.37 5.81
N ASN A 43 3.33 9.72 5.83
CA ASN A 43 2.35 9.67 4.76
C ASN A 43 1.09 10.49 5.06
N GLN A 44 1.04 11.25 6.16
CA GLN A 44 -0.16 11.94 6.64
C GLN A 44 -0.86 12.80 5.56
N ASN A 45 -0.08 13.39 4.65
CA ASN A 45 -0.59 14.27 3.59
C ASN A 45 -0.94 13.53 2.28
N LEU A 46 -0.83 12.20 2.22
CA LEU A 46 -1.11 11.44 0.99
C LEU A 46 -2.59 11.45 0.62
N ALA A 47 -3.48 11.26 1.60
CA ALA A 47 -4.92 11.21 1.35
C ALA A 47 -5.47 12.56 0.85
N GLU A 48 -4.89 13.68 1.29
CA GLU A 48 -5.29 15.03 0.88
C GLU A 48 -4.90 15.36 -0.57
N LYS A 49 -3.92 14.65 -1.14
CA LYS A 49 -3.45 14.85 -2.52
C LYS A 49 -4.42 14.29 -3.57
N GLY A 50 -5.44 13.56 -3.15
CA GLY A 50 -6.43 12.92 -4.03
C GLY A 50 -6.08 11.47 -4.37
N GLU A 51 -6.80 10.92 -5.36
CA GLU A 51 -6.66 9.52 -5.79
C GLU A 51 -5.29 9.22 -6.40
N TYR A 52 -4.79 10.14 -7.23
CA TYR A 52 -3.49 10.03 -7.89
C TYR A 52 -2.43 10.82 -7.13
N ILE A 53 -1.35 10.15 -6.79
CA ILE A 53 -0.21 10.73 -6.08
C ILE A 53 0.60 11.58 -7.08
N PRO A 54 0.82 12.88 -6.80
CA PRO A 54 1.59 13.76 -7.68
C PRO A 54 3.03 13.29 -7.86
N VAL A 55 3.56 13.47 -9.08
CA VAL A 55 4.98 13.23 -9.40
C VAL A 55 5.90 14.00 -8.44
N GLY A 56 6.98 13.35 -8.02
CA GLY A 56 7.95 13.87 -7.06
C GLY A 56 7.56 13.64 -5.59
N THR A 57 6.33 13.18 -5.31
CA THR A 57 5.94 12.81 -3.94
C THR A 57 6.76 11.60 -3.47
N VAL A 58 7.29 11.69 -2.25
CA VAL A 58 7.96 10.56 -1.58
C VAL A 58 6.92 9.85 -0.73
N VAL A 59 6.78 8.54 -0.95
CA VAL A 59 5.84 7.67 -0.26
C VAL A 59 6.64 6.67 0.58
N THR A 60 6.28 6.53 1.86
CA THR A 60 6.87 5.52 2.73
C THR A 60 6.00 4.26 2.68
N ILE A 61 6.61 3.12 2.34
CA ILE A 61 5.94 1.82 2.27
C ILE A 61 6.43 0.98 3.45
N PRO A 62 5.53 0.57 4.37
CA PRO A 62 5.90 -0.33 5.44
C PRO A 62 6.10 -1.74 4.88
N ILE A 63 7.18 -2.40 5.27
CA ILE A 63 7.47 -3.79 4.88
C ILE A 63 6.92 -4.70 5.97
N PRO A 64 5.78 -5.38 5.76
CA PRO A 64 5.21 -6.24 6.78
C PRO A 64 6.14 -7.42 7.05
N ARG A 65 6.19 -7.85 8.31
CA ARG A 65 6.66 -9.19 8.61
C ARG A 65 5.71 -10.15 7.91
N GLU A 66 6.22 -11.03 7.05
CA GLU A 66 5.38 -12.00 6.35
C GLU A 66 4.47 -12.68 7.36
N ARG A 67 3.16 -12.42 7.21
CA ARG A 67 2.14 -13.22 7.88
C ARG A 67 1.90 -14.43 6.99
N GLU A 68 1.76 -15.58 7.62
CA GLU A 68 1.21 -16.76 6.97
C GLU A 68 -0.07 -16.35 6.22
N ALA A 69 -0.24 -16.87 5.00
CA ALA A 69 -1.39 -16.58 4.17
C ALA A 69 -2.66 -16.66 5.02
N GLN A 70 -3.34 -15.53 5.19
CA GLN A 70 -4.61 -15.53 5.89
C GLN A 70 -5.57 -16.36 5.03
N ASN A 71 -6.05 -17.47 5.59
CA ASN A 71 -7.12 -18.24 4.97
C ASN A 71 -8.38 -17.39 5.06
N VAL A 72 -8.63 -16.58 4.02
CA VAL A 72 -9.84 -15.77 3.94
C VAL A 72 -10.96 -16.71 3.53
N GLU A 73 -12.02 -16.75 4.33
CA GLU A 73 -13.23 -17.48 3.98
C GLU A 73 -13.83 -16.84 2.71
N VAL A 74 -13.71 -17.55 1.59
CA VAL A 74 -14.29 -17.11 0.32
C VAL A 74 -15.78 -17.44 0.34
N ILE A 75 -16.60 -16.42 0.56
CA ILE A 75 -18.05 -16.53 0.43
C ILE A 75 -18.40 -16.31 -1.04
N SER A 76 -18.81 -17.37 -1.75
CA SER A 76 -19.40 -17.23 -3.08
C SER A 76 -20.85 -16.78 -2.93
N LEU A 77 -21.23 -15.72 -3.65
CA LEU A 77 -22.62 -15.26 -3.74
C LEU A 77 -23.38 -15.86 -4.93
N TRP A 78 -22.72 -16.74 -5.68
CA TRP A 78 -23.27 -17.42 -6.85
C TRP A 78 -22.95 -18.92 -6.74
N ASP A 79 -23.99 -19.74 -6.90
CA ASP A 79 -23.89 -21.18 -7.14
C ASP A 79 -23.80 -21.48 -8.65
#